data_AF-A0AAV5YPX4-F1
#
_entry.id   AF-A0AAV5YPX4-F1
#
_cell.length_a   1.000
_cell.length_b   1.000
_cell.length_c   1.000
_cell.angle_alpha   90.00
_cell.angle_beta   90.00
_cell.angle_gamma   90.00
#
_symmetry.space_group_name_H-M   'P 1'
#
loop_
_entity.id
_entity.type
_entity.pdbx_description
1 polymer ?
#
loop_
_entity_poly.entity_id
_entity_poly.type
_entity_poly.pdbx_seq_one_letter_code
_entity_poly.pdbx_strand_id
1 'polypeptide(L)' 'IGGFHLSGLREERVTRVVDAFRDLEVDWIVPQHCTGLEAMASMMHRLPNEMVPSSVGSVFTFGK' A
#
# COMPACT_ATOMS: atom_id res chain seq x y z
N ILE A 1 -7.52 1.82 1.02
CA ILE A 1 -7.27 1.71 2.47
C ILE A 1 -7.66 0.32 2.91
N GLY A 2 -6.75 -0.46 3.50
CA GLY A 2 -7.07 -1.80 3.98
C GLY A 2 -5.91 -2.79 3.89
N GLY A 3 -6.19 -4.04 4.22
CA GLY A 3 -5.26 -5.14 4.03
C GLY A 3 -5.30 -5.67 2.60
N PHE A 4 -4.12 -5.80 1.98
CA PHE A 4 -3.98 -6.31 0.61
C PHE A 4 -3.59 -7.79 0.53
N HIS A 5 -3.37 -8.45 1.67
CA HIS A 5 -3.02 -9.87 1.76
C HIS A 5 -1.78 -10.25 0.91
N LEU A 6 -0.74 -9.41 0.97
CA LEU A 6 0.50 -9.59 0.20
C LEU A 6 1.63 -10.23 1.02
N SER A 7 1.45 -10.38 2.33
CA SER A 7 2.44 -10.99 3.22
C SER A 7 2.75 -12.43 2.79
N GLY A 8 4.04 -12.77 2.75
CA GLY A 8 4.52 -14.12 2.38
C GLY A 8 4.39 -14.48 0.91
N LEU A 9 3.92 -13.57 0.05
CA LEU A 9 3.94 -13.77 -1.40
C LEU A 9 5.35 -13.55 -1.96
N ARG A 10 5.63 -14.18 -3.10
CA ARG A 10 6.88 -13.96 -3.84
C ARG A 10 7.01 -12.51 -4.28
N GLU A 11 8.24 -12.00 -4.28
CA GLU A 11 8.57 -10.62 -4.62
C GLU A 11 7.96 -10.22 -5.98
N GLU A 12 8.05 -11.07 -7.00
CA GLU A 12 7.54 -10.72 -8.33
C GLU A 12 6.02 -10.45 -8.33
N ARG A 13 5.28 -11.15 -7.46
CA ARG A 13 3.84 -10.93 -7.29
C ARG A 13 3.57 -9.62 -6.54
N VAL A 14 4.36 -9.32 -5.51
CA VAL A 14 4.27 -8.04 -4.78
C VAL A 14 4.55 -6.89 -5.74
N THR A 15 5.65 -6.94 -6.48
CA THR A 15 6.03 -5.91 -7.46
C THR A 15 4.93 -5.66 -8.48
N ARG A 16 4.34 -6.73 -9.04
CA ARG A 16 3.26 -6.59 -10.02
C ARG A 16 2.01 -5.88 -9.45
N VAL A 17 1.65 -6.15 -8.20
CA VAL A 17 0.51 -5.47 -7.55
C VAL A 17 0.86 -4.01 -7.26
N VAL A 18 2.07 -3.73 -6.80
CA VAL A 18 2.52 -2.35 -6.54
C VAL A 18 2.55 -1.53 -7.83
N ASP A 19 3.08 -2.09 -8.92
CA ASP A 19 3.09 -1.41 -10.22
C ASP A 19 1.69 -1.18 -10.77
N ALA A 20 0.76 -2.11 -10.55
CA ALA A 20 -0.63 -1.93 -10.93
C ALA A 20 -1.30 -0.74 -10.22
N PHE A 21 -0.92 -0.42 -8.97
CA PHE A 21 -1.42 0.80 -8.33
C PHE A 21 -0.94 2.07 -9.03
N ARG A 22 0.30 2.09 -9.53
CA ARG A 22 0.82 3.20 -10.32
C ARG A 22 0.03 3.37 -11.62
N ASP A 23 -0.21 2.25 -12.31
CA ASP A 23 -0.89 2.25 -13.60
C ASP A 23 -2.38 2.64 -13.47
N LEU A 24 -2.96 2.42 -12.28
CA LEU A 24 -4.31 2.88 -11.92
C LEU A 24 -4.36 4.36 -11.51
N GLU A 25 -3.20 5.03 -11.40
CA GLU A 25 -3.10 6.44 -11.00
C GLU A 25 -3.86 6.74 -9.69
N VAL A 26 -3.75 5.85 -8.70
CA VAL A 26 -4.43 6.04 -7.42
C VAL A 26 -3.81 7.19 -6.62
N ASP A 27 -4.64 8.05 -6.05
CA ASP A 27 -4.15 9.18 -5.26
C ASP A 27 -3.54 8.74 -3.91
N TRP A 28 -4.10 7.71 -3.28
CA TRP A 28 -3.75 7.30 -1.92
C TRP A 28 -3.76 5.77 -1.73
N ILE A 29 -2.69 5.25 -1.13
CA ILE A 29 -2.53 3.84 -0.76
C ILE A 29 -2.25 3.77 0.73
N VAL A 30 -3.19 3.19 1.48
CA VAL A 30 -3.06 3.02 2.93
C VAL A 30 -3.06 1.53 3.25
N PRO A 31 -1.89 0.86 3.20
CA PRO A 31 -1.76 -0.57 3.47
C PRO A 31 -1.85 -0.87 4.97
N GLN A 32 -2.52 -1.98 5.31
CA GLN A 32 -2.78 -2.37 6.70
C GLN A 32 -2.61 -3.88 6.92
N HIS A 33 -2.49 -4.27 8.20
CA HIS A 33 -2.60 -5.64 8.71
C HIS A 33 -1.88 -6.71 7.84
N CYS A 34 -2.63 -7.46 7.03
CA CYS A 34 -2.14 -8.59 6.25
C CYS A 34 -1.35 -8.21 4.99
N THR A 35 -1.13 -6.91 4.74
CA THR A 35 -0.29 -6.45 3.62
C THR A 35 1.15 -6.94 3.79
N GLY A 36 1.67 -6.97 5.01
CA GLY A 36 3.04 -7.41 5.30
C GLY A 36 4.08 -6.30 5.10
N LEU A 37 5.19 -6.41 5.85
CA LEU A 37 6.20 -5.36 5.95
C LEU A 37 6.97 -5.17 4.64
N GLU A 38 7.30 -6.27 3.96
CA GLU A 38 8.04 -6.26 2.70
C GLU A 38 7.24 -5.57 1.58
N ALA A 39 5.93 -5.85 1.51
CA ALA A 39 5.06 -5.19 0.56
C ALA A 39 4.86 -3.70 0.89
N MET A 40 4.73 -3.34 2.17
CA MET A 40 4.68 -1.95 2.61
C MET A 40 5.98 -1.20 2.26
N ALA A 41 7.14 -1.83 2.44
CA ALA A 41 8.44 -1.26 2.04
C ALA A 41 8.54 -1.08 0.52
N SER A 42 8.07 -2.05 -0.27
CA SER A 42 8.02 -1.92 -1.73
C SER A 42 7.10 -0.77 -2.17
N MET A 43 5.94 -0.60 -1.53
CA MET A 43 5.04 0.54 -1.79
C MET A 43 5.72 1.86 -1.43
N MET A 44 6.33 1.95 -0.25
CA MET A 44 7.03 3.16 0.19
C MET A 44 8.20 3.54 -0.74
N HIS A 45 8.90 2.56 -1.31
CA HIS A 45 9.99 2.80 -2.25
C HIS A 45 9.52 3.23 -3.65
N ARG A 46 8.46 2.60 -4.17
CA ARG A 46 8.00 2.79 -5.56
C ARG A 46 6.92 3.85 -5.72
N LEU A 47 6.13 4.08 -4.67
CA LEU A 47 4.98 4.98 -4.61
C LEU A 47 5.07 5.88 -3.35
N PRO A 48 6.17 6.64 -3.19
CA PRO A 48 6.43 7.39 -1.97
C PRO A 48 5.45 8.55 -1.74
N ASN A 49 4.76 9.02 -2.78
CA ASN A 49 3.83 10.14 -2.68
C ASN A 49 2.40 9.67 -2.39
N GLU A 50 2.05 8.48 -2.86
CA GLU A 50 0.71 7.89 -2.75
C GLU A 50 0.58 7.06 -1.46
N MET A 51 1.68 6.45 -1.00
CA MET A 51 1.66 5.59 0.19
C MET A 51 1.62 6.40 1.49
N VAL A 52 0.57 6.17 2.28
CA VAL A 52 0.41 6.77 3.61
C VAL A 52 0.41 5.67 4.68
N PRO A 53 1.34 5.71 5.64
CA PRO A 53 1.34 4.75 6.74
C PRO A 53 0.13 4.98 7.66
N SER A 54 -0.37 3.91 8.27
CA SER A 54 -1.46 3.98 9.26
C SER A 54 -1.25 2.99 10.40
N SER A 55 -1.90 3.28 11.52
CA SER A 55 -1.95 2.45 12.71
C SER A 55 -3.35 2.47 13.33
N VAL A 56 -3.57 1.64 14.36
CA VAL A 56 -4.81 1.68 15.14
C VAL A 56 -5.03 3.10 15.66
N GLY A 57 -6.23 3.64 15.44
CA GLY A 57 -6.59 5.01 15.82
C GLY A 57 -6.21 6.11 14.81
N SER A 58 -5.57 5.77 13.69
CA SER A 58 -5.40 6.72 12.59
C SER A 58 -6.76 7.16 12.03
N VAL A 59 -6.93 8.47 11.83
CA VAL A 59 -8.15 9.07 11.28
C VAL A 59 -7.81 9.69 9.92
N PHE A 60 -8.63 9.38 8.91
CA PHE A 60 -8.53 9.94 7.58
C PHE A 60 -9.78 10.75 7.28
N THR A 61 -9.61 11.93 6.70
CA THR A 61 -10.71 12.79 6.24
C THR A 61 -10.59 12.96 4.74
N PHE A 62 -11.66 12.67 4.01
CA PHE A 62 -11.70 12.76 2.55
C PHE A 62 -12.66 13.87 2.15
N GLY A 63 -12.18 14.78 1.32
CA GLY A 63 -12.95 15.95 0.88
C GLY A 63 -13.28 16.92 2.00
N LYS A 64 -14.18 17.85 1.66
CA LYS A 64 -14.94 18.66 2.61
C LYS A 64 -16.41 18.38 2.36
#